data_AF-A0A4S3LLW1-F1
#
_entry.id   AF-A0A4S3LLW1-F1
#
_cell.length_a   1.000
_cell.length_b   1.000
_cell.length_c   1.000
_cell.angle_alpha   90.00
_cell.angle_beta   90.00
_cell.angle_gamma   90.00
#
_symmetry.space_group_name_H-M   'P 1'
#
loop_
_entity.id
_entity.type
_entity.pdbx_description
1 polymer ?
#
loop_
_entity_poly.entity_id
_entity_poly.type
_entity_poly.pdbx_seq_one_letter_code
_entity_poly.pdbx_strand_id
1 'polypeptide(L)'
;MRKTENAPNTASGLRIAMILLGIAVTPVLLSSSSLGNQLSGSQLITVVALGGIILTLLAAITICVGEKARLPTYGIVKYAFGEKGAVAINILMAVSLFGWIAVTANMFGHSVHDLLAEHGLDVPVPLLVTLGCGVFVASTAFGFAVLGKIAQVAVPVIALVLVYILYVAMHGHA
;
A
#
# COMPACT_ATOMS: atom_id res chain seq x y z
N MET A 1 29.33 -5.99 -34.49
CA MET A 1 28.40 -4.97 -35.02
C MET A 1 27.11 -5.02 -34.20
N ARG A 2 26.71 -3.87 -33.65
CA ARG A 2 25.49 -3.66 -32.86
C ARG A 2 24.24 -4.05 -33.65
N LYS A 3 23.28 -4.69 -32.98
CA LYS A 3 21.86 -4.35 -33.15
C LYS A 3 21.26 -4.18 -31.75
N THR A 4 21.40 -2.97 -31.23
CA THR A 4 20.61 -2.46 -30.12
C THR A 4 19.19 -2.28 -30.62
N GLU A 5 18.33 -3.26 -30.37
CA GLU A 5 16.90 -3.12 -30.57
C GLU A 5 16.33 -2.36 -29.36
N ASN A 6 16.19 -1.06 -29.56
CA ASN A 6 15.56 -0.13 -28.64
C ASN A 6 14.06 -0.43 -28.54
N ALA A 7 13.67 -1.14 -27.48
CA ALA A 7 12.34 -1.03 -26.91
C ALA A 7 12.48 -1.06 -25.38
N PRO A 8 12.67 0.10 -24.72
CA PRO A 8 12.58 0.13 -23.28
C PRO A 8 11.12 -0.18 -22.93
N ASN A 9 10.86 -1.39 -22.44
CA ASN A 9 9.64 -1.73 -21.70
C ASN A 9 9.67 -1.02 -20.34
N THR A 10 9.86 0.29 -20.32
CA THR A 10 9.68 1.14 -19.15
C THR A 10 8.18 1.25 -18.94
N ALA A 11 7.66 0.64 -17.87
CA ALA A 11 6.31 0.91 -17.44
C ALA A 11 6.14 2.43 -17.31
N SER A 12 5.13 2.99 -17.97
CA SER A 12 4.84 4.43 -17.90
C SER A 12 4.76 4.84 -16.43
N GLY A 13 5.40 5.96 -16.08
CA GLY A 13 5.44 6.46 -14.69
C GLY A 13 4.04 6.59 -14.08
N LEU A 14 3.03 6.84 -14.90
CA LEU A 14 1.62 6.88 -14.50
C LEU A 14 1.09 5.52 -14.06
N ARG A 15 1.50 4.41 -14.72
CA ARG A 15 1.14 3.05 -14.30
C ARG A 15 1.81 2.69 -12.97
N ILE A 16 3.06 3.11 -12.78
CA ILE A 16 3.79 2.92 -11.52
C ILE A 16 3.12 3.73 -10.39
N ALA A 17 2.75 4.99 -10.66
CA ALA A 17 2.03 5.84 -9.72
C ALA A 17 0.68 5.23 -9.30
N MET A 18 -0.10 4.71 -10.25
CA MET A 18 -1.37 4.03 -9.96
C MET A 18 -1.19 2.79 -9.07
N ILE A 19 -0.14 1.99 -9.31
CA ILE A 19 0.18 0.84 -8.46
C ILE A 19 0.57 1.29 -7.05
N LEU A 20 1.47 2.28 -6.95
CA LEU A 20 1.89 2.83 -5.66
C LEU A 20 0.73 3.42 -4.88
N LEU A 21 -0.19 4.12 -5.56
CA LEU A 21 -1.39 4.66 -4.95
C LEU A 21 -2.27 3.53 -4.40
N GLY A 22 -2.53 2.49 -5.18
CA GLY A 22 -3.29 1.32 -4.73
C GLY A 22 -2.67 0.64 -3.51
N ILE A 23 -1.34 0.50 -3.46
CA ILE A 23 -0.63 -0.08 -2.31
C ILE A 23 -0.68 0.84 -1.09
N ALA A 24 -0.56 2.16 -1.28
CA ALA A 24 -0.51 3.14 -0.21
C ALA A 24 -1.89 3.43 0.43
N VAL A 25 -2.97 3.21 -0.31
CA VAL A 25 -4.35 3.47 0.16
C VAL A 25 -4.67 2.67 1.42
N THR A 26 -4.35 1.38 1.48
CA THR A 26 -4.67 0.52 2.63
C THR A 26 -4.05 1.02 3.96
N PRO A 27 -2.73 1.33 4.05
CA PRO A 27 -2.13 1.93 5.25
C PRO A 27 -2.80 3.21 5.71
N VAL A 28 -3.10 4.06 4.73
CA VAL A 28 -3.65 5.38 5.00
C VAL A 28 -5.04 5.21 5.58
N LEU A 29 -5.89 4.36 4.99
CA LEU A 29 -7.23 4.09 5.50
C LEU A 29 -7.21 3.49 6.92
N LEU A 30 -6.32 2.53 7.16
CA LEU A 30 -6.20 1.91 8.48
C LEU A 30 -5.75 2.91 9.56
N SER A 31 -4.86 3.84 9.21
CA SER A 31 -4.35 4.84 10.15
C SER A 31 -5.30 6.03 10.32
N SER A 32 -6.16 6.28 9.33
CA SER A 32 -7.05 7.45 9.30
C SER A 32 -8.12 7.41 10.39
N SER A 33 -8.63 6.23 10.75
CA SER A 33 -9.63 6.09 11.82
C SER A 33 -9.08 6.54 13.18
N SER A 34 -7.88 6.06 13.53
CA SER A 34 -7.18 6.43 14.75
C SER A 34 -6.80 7.92 14.79
N LEU A 35 -6.46 8.51 13.64
CA LEU A 35 -6.14 9.93 13.53
C LEU A 35 -7.40 10.80 13.63
N GLY A 36 -8.49 10.36 13.02
CA GLY A 36 -9.80 11.03 13.01
C GLY A 36 -10.47 11.08 14.37
N ASN A 37 -10.29 10.06 15.21
CA ASN A 37 -10.89 10.04 16.54
C ASN A 37 -10.15 10.91 17.57
N GLN A 38 -8.89 11.27 17.30
CA GLN A 38 -8.03 11.98 18.27
C GLN A 38 -7.88 13.49 17.98
N LEU A 39 -8.23 13.95 16.78
CA LEU A 39 -8.00 15.32 16.33
C LEU A 39 -9.30 15.99 15.91
N SER A 40 -9.41 17.30 16.18
CA SER A 40 -10.50 18.12 15.66
C SER A 40 -10.36 18.29 14.14
N GLY A 41 -11.47 18.44 13.40
CA GLY A 41 -11.46 18.46 11.92
C GLY A 41 -10.50 19.46 11.28
N SER A 42 -10.35 20.66 11.84
CA SER A 42 -9.41 21.69 11.36
C SER A 42 -7.93 21.32 11.60
N GLN A 43 -7.64 20.71 12.75
CA GLN A 43 -6.30 20.21 13.08
C GLN A 43 -5.93 19.01 12.20
N LEU A 44 -6.89 18.12 11.94
CA LEU A 44 -6.69 16.95 11.10
C LEU A 44 -6.27 17.31 9.68
N ILE A 45 -6.97 18.26 9.04
CA ILE A 45 -6.60 18.72 7.67
C ILE A 45 -5.17 19.26 7.65
N THR A 46 -4.79 20.07 8.65
CA THR A 46 -3.47 20.68 8.72
C THR A 46 -2.37 19.64 8.94
N VAL A 47 -2.59 18.68 9.85
CA VAL A 47 -1.63 17.61 10.14
C VAL A 47 -1.46 16.67 8.95
N VAL A 48 -2.57 16.29 8.29
CA VAL A 48 -2.53 15.44 7.08
C VAL A 48 -1.83 16.16 5.93
N ALA A 49 -2.10 17.46 5.72
CA ALA A 49 -1.43 18.25 4.69
C ALA A 49 0.10 18.35 4.94
N LEU A 50 0.50 18.68 6.17
CA LEU A 50 1.93 18.75 6.54
C LEU A 50 2.62 17.38 6.44
N GLY A 51 1.98 16.32 6.93
CA GLY A 51 2.49 14.96 6.80
C GLY A 51 2.64 14.53 5.34
N GLY A 52 1.65 14.88 4.51
CA GLY A 52 1.68 14.64 3.06
C GLY A 52 2.83 15.37 2.36
N ILE A 53 3.12 16.62 2.73
CA ILE A 53 4.27 17.38 2.19
C ILE A 53 5.59 16.70 2.56
N ILE A 54 5.77 16.35 3.84
CA ILE A 54 6.99 15.66 4.31
C ILE A 54 7.17 14.33 3.58
N LEU A 55 6.11 13.53 3.49
CA LEU A 55 6.13 12.25 2.80
C LEU A 55 6.45 12.40 1.31
N THR A 56 5.90 13.42 0.66
CA THR A 56 6.17 13.74 -0.76
C THR A 56 7.64 14.10 -0.98
N LEU A 57 8.23 14.90 -0.08
CA LEU A 57 9.65 15.27 -0.16
C LEU A 57 10.55 14.04 0.01
N LEU A 58 10.28 13.20 1.02
CA LEU A 58 11.03 11.96 1.24
C LEU A 58 10.88 10.98 0.06
N ALA A 59 9.68 10.84 -0.47
CA ALA A 59 9.41 10.02 -1.65
C ALA A 59 10.14 10.55 -2.89
N ALA A 60 10.13 11.86 -3.14
CA ALA A 60 10.84 12.47 -4.25
C ALA A 60 12.35 12.21 -4.20
N ILE A 61 12.97 12.39 -3.02
CA ILE A 61 14.39 12.08 -2.81
C ILE A 61 14.66 10.59 -3.09
N THR A 62 13.83 9.70 -2.54
CA THR A 62 13.99 8.25 -2.69
C THR A 62 13.83 7.80 -4.15
N ILE A 63 12.88 8.38 -4.88
CA ILE A 63 12.68 8.12 -6.31
C ILE A 63 13.89 8.57 -7.13
N CYS A 64 14.43 9.77 -6.86
CA CYS A 64 15.64 10.26 -7.53
C CYS A 64 16.86 9.34 -7.30
N VAL A 65 17.03 8.81 -6.08
CA VAL A 65 18.08 7.83 -5.78
C VAL A 65 17.81 6.52 -6.52
N GLY A 66 16.57 6.03 -6.54
CA GLY A 66 16.18 4.81 -7.24
C GLY A 66 16.39 4.88 -8.76
N GLU A 67 16.04 6.02 -9.36
CA GLU A 67 16.19 6.26 -10.81
C GLU A 67 17.67 6.28 -11.22
N LYS A 68 18.52 6.96 -10.44
CA LYS A 68 19.97 7.01 -10.69
C LYS A 68 20.68 5.69 -10.40
N ALA A 69 20.33 5.01 -9.30
CA ALA A 69 20.97 3.76 -8.91
C ALA A 69 20.59 2.60 -9.85
N ARG A 70 19.39 2.63 -10.45
CA ARG A 70 18.81 1.54 -11.28
C ARG A 70 18.89 0.17 -10.62
N LEU A 71 18.88 0.16 -9.29
CA LEU A 71 18.93 -1.01 -8.45
C LEU A 71 17.71 -1.04 -7.54
N PRO A 72 17.20 -2.23 -7.18
CA PRO A 72 16.14 -2.35 -6.19
C PRO A 72 16.64 -1.86 -4.83
N THR A 73 15.72 -1.47 -3.93
CA THR A 73 16.04 -0.90 -2.62
C THR A 73 17.06 -1.73 -1.83
N TYR A 74 16.94 -3.07 -1.86
CA TYR A 74 17.88 -3.97 -1.18
C TYR A 74 19.31 -3.92 -1.73
N GLY A 75 19.48 -3.51 -2.98
CA GLY A 75 20.76 -3.27 -3.63
C GLY A 75 21.31 -1.89 -3.30
N ILE A 76 20.45 -0.86 -3.23
CA ILE A 76 20.85 0.51 -2.88
C ILE A 76 21.45 0.56 -1.47
N VAL A 77 20.87 -0.18 -0.53
CA VAL A 77 21.34 -0.24 0.87
C VAL A 77 22.80 -0.71 0.99
N LYS A 78 23.31 -1.51 0.03
CA LYS A 78 24.71 -1.94 0.00
C LYS A 78 25.69 -0.79 -0.16
N TYR A 79 25.31 0.31 -0.83
CA TYR A 79 26.18 1.47 -0.98
C TYR A 79 26.41 2.22 0.34
N ALA A 80 25.41 2.24 1.22
CA ALA A 80 25.51 2.94 2.51
C ALA A 80 26.11 2.07 3.62
N PHE A 81 25.80 0.77 3.64
CA PHE A 81 26.13 -0.13 4.75
C PHE A 81 27.12 -1.26 4.42
N GLY A 82 27.58 -1.36 3.16
CA GLY A 82 28.42 -2.45 2.66
C GLY A 82 27.70 -3.81 2.58
N GLU A 83 28.39 -4.87 2.14
CA GLU A 83 27.80 -6.21 1.99
C GLU A 83 27.15 -6.73 3.28
N LYS A 84 27.89 -6.68 4.40
CA LYS A 84 27.46 -7.30 5.66
C LYS A 84 26.37 -6.48 6.37
N GLY A 85 26.50 -5.15 6.38
CA GLY A 85 25.50 -4.27 6.98
C GLY A 85 24.18 -4.27 6.21
N ALA A 86 24.25 -4.38 4.87
CA ALA A 86 23.05 -4.47 4.05
C ALA A 86 22.22 -5.74 4.33
N VAL A 87 22.83 -6.85 4.75
CA VAL A 87 22.07 -8.06 5.13
C VAL A 87 21.17 -7.76 6.33
N ALA A 88 21.70 -7.10 7.37
CA ALA A 88 20.91 -6.77 8.56
C ALA A 88 19.73 -5.83 8.23
N ILE A 89 19.99 -4.78 7.44
CA ILE A 89 18.95 -3.84 7.00
C ILE A 89 17.92 -4.53 6.09
N ASN A 90 18.35 -5.42 5.20
CA ASN A 90 17.43 -6.16 4.33
C ASN A 90 16.54 -7.13 5.12
N ILE A 91 17.06 -7.77 6.17
CA ILE A 91 16.26 -8.59 7.09
C ILE A 91 15.22 -7.71 7.81
N LEU A 92 15.64 -6.55 8.34
CA LEU A 92 14.73 -5.62 9.00
C LEU A 92 13.61 -5.15 8.07
N MET A 93 13.96 -4.79 6.82
CA MET A 93 13.00 -4.44 5.77
C MET A 93 12.04 -5.59 5.48
N ALA A 94 12.55 -6.83 5.35
CA ALA A 94 11.73 -8.00 5.09
C ALA A 94 10.72 -8.26 6.23
N VAL A 95 11.16 -8.17 7.48
CA VAL A 95 10.28 -8.33 8.66
C VAL A 95 9.24 -7.21 8.71
N SER A 96 9.62 -5.97 8.42
CA SER A 96 8.70 -4.83 8.37
C SER A 96 7.62 -5.00 7.29
N LEU A 97 8.02 -5.39 6.07
CA LEU A 97 7.07 -5.66 4.98
C LEU A 97 6.16 -6.85 5.30
N PHE A 98 6.71 -7.91 5.91
CA PHE A 98 5.91 -9.06 6.33
C PHE A 98 4.87 -8.66 7.38
N GLY A 99 5.27 -7.91 8.40
CA GLY A 99 4.37 -7.38 9.42
C GLY A 99 3.26 -6.52 8.80
N TRP A 100 3.61 -5.70 7.81
CA TRP A 100 2.65 -4.87 7.11
C TRP A 100 1.58 -5.67 6.34
N ILE A 101 1.99 -6.73 5.63
CA ILE A 101 1.06 -7.64 4.94
C ILE A 101 0.18 -8.39 5.95
N ALA A 102 0.74 -8.81 7.10
CA ALA A 102 0.00 -9.51 8.14
C ALA A 102 -1.13 -8.64 8.73
N VAL A 103 -0.86 -7.36 9.01
CA VAL A 103 -1.87 -6.41 9.50
C VAL A 103 -2.98 -6.21 8.46
N THR A 104 -2.61 -6.09 7.19
CA THR A 104 -3.57 -5.96 6.08
C THR A 104 -4.47 -7.20 5.96
N ALA A 105 -3.88 -8.40 6.04
CA ALA A 105 -4.62 -9.65 6.00
C ALA A 105 -5.53 -9.84 7.23
N ASN A 106 -5.09 -9.38 8.41
CA ASN A 106 -5.90 -9.40 9.62
C ASN A 106 -7.16 -8.54 9.47
N MET A 107 -7.02 -7.29 9.02
CA MET A 107 -8.17 -6.42 8.76
C MET A 107 -9.10 -6.98 7.70
N PHE A 108 -8.56 -7.54 6.62
CA PHE A 108 -9.37 -8.21 5.61
C PHE A 108 -10.19 -9.36 6.21
N GLY A 109 -9.56 -10.21 7.03
CA GLY A 109 -10.27 -11.32 7.67
C GLY A 109 -11.37 -10.87 8.62
N HIS A 110 -11.16 -9.78 9.36
CA HIS A 110 -12.20 -9.16 10.19
C HIS A 110 -13.35 -8.60 9.35
N SER A 111 -13.06 -7.84 8.29
CA SER A 111 -14.11 -7.31 7.41
C SER A 111 -14.94 -8.40 6.74
N VAL A 112 -14.30 -9.51 6.31
CA VAL A 112 -15.04 -10.65 5.73
C VAL A 112 -15.87 -11.37 6.79
N HIS A 113 -15.35 -11.51 8.01
CA HIS A 113 -16.10 -12.10 9.12
C HIS A 113 -17.35 -11.28 9.44
N ASP A 114 -17.23 -9.95 9.54
CA ASP A 114 -18.35 -9.06 9.83
C ASP A 114 -19.45 -9.18 8.75
N LEU A 115 -19.08 -9.23 7.47
CA LEU A 115 -20.02 -9.44 6.36
C LEU A 115 -20.71 -10.81 6.40
N LEU A 116 -19.99 -11.86 6.83
CA LEU A 116 -20.52 -13.22 6.96
C LEU A 116 -21.43 -13.34 8.19
N ALA A 117 -21.10 -12.65 9.27
CA ALA A 117 -21.91 -12.56 10.48
C ALA A 117 -23.25 -11.86 10.19
N GLU A 118 -23.26 -10.81 9.36
CA GLU A 118 -24.50 -10.19 8.86
C GLU A 118 -25.38 -11.17 8.04
N HIS A 119 -24.77 -12.20 7.42
CA HIS A 119 -25.46 -13.27 6.70
C HIS A 119 -25.74 -14.53 7.56
N GLY A 120 -25.43 -14.50 8.86
CA GLY A 120 -25.69 -15.60 9.80
C GLY A 120 -24.70 -16.76 9.76
N LEU A 121 -23.53 -16.60 9.11
CA LEU A 121 -22.46 -17.60 9.08
C LEU A 121 -21.34 -17.20 10.04
N ASP A 122 -21.30 -17.85 11.21
CA ASP A 122 -20.24 -17.64 12.21
C ASP A 122 -19.01 -18.51 11.87
N VAL A 123 -18.11 -17.95 11.06
CA VAL A 123 -16.85 -18.61 10.69
C VAL A 123 -15.70 -18.02 11.51
N PRO A 124 -14.84 -18.85 12.13
CA PRO A 124 -13.77 -18.36 13.01
C PRO A 124 -12.80 -17.44 12.28
N VAL A 125 -12.65 -16.21 12.80
CA VAL A 125 -11.76 -15.16 12.28
C VAL A 125 -10.33 -15.66 11.97
N PRO A 126 -9.66 -16.49 12.81
CA PRO A 126 -8.31 -16.96 12.50
C PRO A 126 -8.22 -17.75 11.18
N LEU A 127 -9.29 -18.46 10.79
CA LEU A 127 -9.34 -19.21 9.54
C LEU A 127 -9.48 -18.28 8.33
N LEU A 128 -10.29 -17.23 8.44
CA LEU A 128 -10.43 -16.22 7.39
C LEU A 128 -9.15 -15.41 7.21
N VAL A 129 -8.50 -15.03 8.31
CA VAL A 129 -7.24 -14.28 8.28
C VAL A 129 -6.12 -15.12 7.65
N THR A 130 -5.98 -16.40 8.02
CA THR A 130 -4.96 -17.29 7.45
C THR A 130 -5.18 -17.52 5.96
N LEU A 131 -6.44 -17.72 5.54
CA LEU A 131 -6.81 -17.84 4.14
C LEU A 131 -6.53 -16.54 3.36
N GLY A 132 -6.88 -15.38 3.93
CA GLY A 132 -6.57 -14.06 3.36
C GLY A 132 -5.06 -13.85 3.20
N CYS A 133 -4.27 -14.21 4.20
CA CYS A 133 -2.81 -14.17 4.13
C CYS A 133 -2.28 -15.04 2.98
N GLY A 134 -2.81 -16.26 2.83
CA GLY A 134 -2.49 -17.14 1.71
C GLY A 134 -2.81 -16.53 0.35
N VAL A 135 -3.97 -15.88 0.23
CA VAL A 135 -4.38 -15.16 -0.99
C VAL A 135 -3.45 -13.97 -1.29
N PHE A 136 -3.05 -13.18 -0.29
CA PHE A 136 -2.11 -12.06 -0.48
C PHE A 136 -0.72 -12.54 -0.92
N VAL A 137 -0.20 -13.61 -0.32
CA VAL A 137 1.08 -14.21 -0.72
C VAL A 137 0.99 -14.78 -2.14
N ALA A 138 -0.08 -15.51 -2.46
CA ALA A 138 -0.32 -16.02 -3.81
C ALA A 138 -0.46 -14.88 -4.84
N SER A 139 -1.17 -13.81 -4.49
CA SER A 139 -1.34 -12.61 -5.32
C SER A 139 -0.01 -11.95 -5.67
N THR A 140 0.95 -11.96 -4.73
CA THR A 140 2.31 -11.45 -4.95
C THR A 140 3.07 -12.29 -5.98
N ALA A 141 2.83 -13.60 -6.04
CA ALA A 141 3.45 -14.50 -7.02
C ALA A 141 3.00 -14.23 -8.47
N PHE A 142 1.79 -13.68 -8.67
CA PHE A 142 1.29 -13.29 -10.01
C PHE A 142 1.96 -12.02 -10.57
N GLY A 143 2.81 -11.35 -9.78
CA GLY A 143 3.72 -10.29 -10.25
C GLY A 143 3.08 -8.94 -10.60
N PHE A 144 3.93 -7.99 -10.97
CA PHE A 144 3.56 -6.57 -11.20
C PHE A 144 2.56 -6.34 -12.34
N ALA A 145 2.51 -7.21 -13.35
CA ALA A 145 1.64 -7.03 -14.49
C ALA A 145 0.16 -7.14 -14.11
N VAL A 146 -0.17 -8.10 -13.26
CA VAL A 146 -1.51 -8.33 -12.72
C VAL A 146 -1.86 -7.25 -11.72
N LEU A 147 -0.95 -6.94 -10.81
CA LEU A 147 -1.13 -5.89 -9.79
C LEU A 147 -1.46 -4.53 -10.42
N GLY A 148 -0.80 -4.19 -11.53
CA GLY A 148 -1.08 -2.98 -12.29
C GLY A 148 -2.50 -2.91 -12.85
N LYS A 149 -3.03 -4.01 -13.39
CA LYS A 149 -4.41 -4.03 -13.92
C LYS A 149 -5.44 -3.93 -12.80
N ILE A 150 -5.20 -4.63 -11.69
CA ILE A 150 -6.09 -4.60 -10.53
C ILE A 150 -6.10 -3.20 -9.92
N ALA A 151 -4.93 -2.58 -9.70
CA ALA A 151 -4.83 -1.24 -9.13
C ALA A 151 -5.55 -0.18 -9.99
N GLN A 152 -5.48 -0.30 -11.33
CA GLN A 152 -6.19 0.63 -12.23
C GLN A 152 -7.72 0.62 -12.05
N VAL A 153 -8.30 -0.50 -11.62
CA VAL A 153 -9.74 -0.61 -11.35
C VAL A 153 -10.05 -0.37 -9.86
N ALA A 154 -9.24 -0.91 -8.96
CA ALA A 154 -9.45 -0.80 -7.52
C ALA A 154 -9.35 0.65 -7.03
N VAL A 155 -8.35 1.41 -7.51
CA VAL A 155 -8.15 2.82 -7.11
C VAL A 155 -9.40 3.69 -7.36
N PRO A 156 -9.97 3.76 -8.58
CA PRO A 156 -11.15 4.58 -8.82
C PRO A 156 -12.38 4.08 -8.06
N VAL A 157 -12.54 2.76 -7.89
CA VAL A 157 -13.64 2.20 -7.10
C VAL A 157 -13.53 2.64 -5.64
N ILE A 158 -12.35 2.53 -5.02
CA ILE A 158 -12.14 2.97 -3.65
C ILE A 158 -12.39 4.48 -3.53
N ALA A 159 -11.91 5.28 -4.47
CA ALA A 159 -12.15 6.73 -4.48
C ALA A 159 -13.65 7.06 -4.53
N LEU A 160 -14.41 6.38 -5.40
CA LEU A 160 -15.87 6.55 -5.49
C LEU A 160 -16.58 6.18 -4.18
N VAL A 161 -16.19 5.06 -3.57
CA VAL A 161 -16.76 4.63 -2.28
C VAL A 161 -16.45 5.64 -1.18
N LEU A 162 -15.23 6.18 -1.13
CA LEU A 162 -14.86 7.22 -0.15
C LEU A 162 -15.68 8.50 -0.34
N VAL A 163 -15.87 8.95 -1.58
CA VAL A 163 -16.72 10.12 -1.87
C VAL A 163 -18.16 9.86 -1.46
N TYR A 164 -18.69 8.66 -1.72
CA TYR A 164 -20.03 8.27 -1.29
C TYR A 164 -20.17 8.28 0.24
N ILE A 165 -19.21 7.70 0.97
CA ILE A 165 -19.20 7.70 2.43
C ILE A 165 -19.15 9.14 2.96
N LEU A 166 -18.32 10.02 2.37
CA LEU A 166 -18.28 11.43 2.76
C LEU A 166 -19.61 12.14 2.50
N TYR A 167 -20.25 11.88 1.36
CA TYR A 167 -21.56 12.45 1.04
C TYR A 167 -22.62 12.03 2.06
N VAL A 168 -22.67 10.73 2.39
CA VAL A 168 -23.57 10.19 3.41
C VAL A 168 -23.24 10.73 4.79
N ALA A 169 -21.96 10.86 5.17
CA ALA A 169 -21.57 11.42 6.47
C ALA A 169 -21.93 12.92 6.61
N MET A 170 -21.93 13.68 5.51
CA MET A 170 -22.27 15.11 5.52
C MET A 170 -23.79 15.39 5.45
N HIS A 171 -24.57 14.52 4.80
CA HIS A 171 -26.03 14.70 4.63
C HIS A 171 -26.86 13.79 5.55
N GLY A 172 -26.26 12.70 6.04
CA GLY A 172 -26.77 11.89 7.13
C GLY A 172 -26.52 12.64 8.43
N HIS A 173 -27.33 13.67 8.67
CA HIS A 173 -27.51 14.19 10.02
C HIS A 173 -27.90 13.02 10.93
N ALA A 174 -27.17 12.86 12.04
CA ALA A 174 -27.63 12.13 13.20
C ALA A 174 -28.96 12.70 13.72
#